data_AF-A0A354SHD8-F1
#
_entry.id   AF-A0A354SHD8-F1
#
_cell.length_a   1.000
_cell.length_b   1.000
_cell.length_c   1.000
_cell.angle_alpha   90.00
_cell.angle_beta   90.00
_cell.angle_gamma   90.00
#
_symmetry.space_group_name_H-M   'P 1'
#
loop_
_entity.id
_entity.type
_entity.pdbx_description
1 polymer ?
#
loop_
_entity_poly.entity_id
_entity_poly.type
_entity_poly.pdbx_seq_one_letter_code
_entity_poly.pdbx_strand_id
1 'polypeptide(L)'
;MPQRYELIYGFVHCRGRTTYCVGYADSREDAEAWVKNHRDGLPPKIKIPPEDPVRYCRAAWCPFKKQKPWFDMRPSQKPED
;
A
#
# COMPACT_ATOMS: atom_id res chain seq x y z
N MET A 1 6.31 23.89 -8.67
CA MET A 1 6.31 23.10 -7.41
C MET A 1 6.96 21.75 -7.68
N PRO A 2 7.89 21.26 -6.85
CA PRO A 2 8.44 19.93 -7.03
C PRO A 2 7.34 18.91 -6.75
N GLN A 3 6.94 18.18 -7.78
CA GLN A 3 5.93 17.14 -7.66
C GLN A 3 6.58 15.90 -7.06
N ARG A 4 6.05 15.40 -5.95
CA ARG A 4 6.45 14.11 -5.38
C ARG A 4 5.28 13.14 -5.47
N TYR A 5 5.56 11.86 -5.32
CA TYR A 5 4.57 10.81 -5.36
C TYR A 5 4.53 10.12 -4.02
N GLU A 6 3.38 10.13 -3.37
CA GLU A 6 3.17 9.34 -2.16
C GLU A 6 3.04 7.87 -2.55
N LEU A 7 3.89 7.05 -1.94
CA LEU A 7 3.90 5.61 -2.11
C LEU A 7 2.95 5.01 -1.09
N ILE A 8 1.92 4.32 -1.57
CA ILE A 8 0.87 3.77 -0.72
C ILE A 8 0.75 2.27 -0.89
N TYR A 9 0.45 1.60 0.22
CA TYR A 9 0.06 0.20 0.22
C TYR A 9 -1.18 0.02 1.08
N GLY A 10 -1.77 -1.16 1.03
CA GLY A 10 -2.80 -1.52 1.98
C GLY A 10 -3.23 -2.96 1.83
N PHE A 11 -4.28 -3.34 2.53
CA PHE A 11 -4.81 -4.70 2.48
C PHE A 11 -6.27 -4.69 2.07
N VAL A 12 -6.65 -5.65 1.25
CA VAL A 12 -8.04 -5.91 0.91
C VAL A 12 -8.54 -7.12 1.71
N HIS A 13 -9.68 -6.96 2.35
CA HIS A 13 -10.45 -8.04 2.96
C HIS A 13 -11.93 -7.90 2.54
N CYS A 14 -12.74 -8.93 2.78
CA CYS A 14 -14.20 -8.85 2.56
C CYS A 14 -14.94 -7.77 3.37
N ARG A 15 -14.30 -7.16 4.39
CA ARG A 15 -14.89 -6.13 5.25
C ARG A 15 -14.48 -4.70 4.85
N GLY A 16 -13.56 -4.56 3.89
CA GLY A 16 -13.07 -3.26 3.45
C GLY A 16 -11.62 -3.31 2.96
N ARG A 17 -11.08 -2.11 2.75
CA ARG A 17 -9.69 -1.89 2.37
C ARG A 17 -9.03 -0.91 3.33
N THR A 18 -7.76 -1.15 3.64
CA THR A 18 -6.90 -0.18 4.34
C THR A 18 -5.95 0.49 3.37
N THR A 19 -5.45 1.66 3.74
CA THR A 19 -4.44 2.43 3.01
C THR A 19 -3.44 2.99 4.00
N TYR A 20 -2.16 2.83 3.69
CA TYR A 20 -1.02 3.27 4.48
C TYR A 20 -0.03 3.98 3.56
N CYS A 21 0.58 5.05 4.07
CA CYS A 21 1.69 5.73 3.42
C CYS A 21 3.00 5.04 3.86
N VAL A 22 3.86 4.68 2.90
CA VAL A 22 5.19 4.13 3.21
C VAL A 22 6.29 5.18 3.03
N GLY A 23 6.01 6.24 2.29
CA GLY A 23 6.97 7.29 1.99
C GLY A 23 6.62 8.06 0.73
N TYR A 24 7.61 8.79 0.22
CA TYR A 24 7.47 9.60 -0.98
C TYR A 24 8.62 9.31 -1.94
N ALA A 25 8.34 9.36 -3.24
CA ALA A 25 9.32 9.37 -4.31
C ALA A 25 9.37 10.76 -4.95
N ASP A 26 10.57 11.23 -5.33
CA ASP A 26 10.76 12.54 -5.96
C ASP A 26 10.50 12.52 -7.48
N SER A 27 10.39 11.33 -8.09
CA SER A 27 10.08 11.15 -9.50
C SER A 27 8.91 10.18 -9.69
N ARG A 28 8.28 10.27 -10.88
CA ARG A 28 7.20 9.35 -11.24
C ARG A 28 7.76 7.96 -11.53
N GLU A 29 8.91 7.91 -12.17
CA GLU A 29 9.61 6.71 -12.58
C GLU A 29 9.97 5.85 -11.36
N ASP A 30 10.48 6.47 -10.29
CA ASP A 30 10.80 5.77 -9.04
C ASP A 30 9.53 5.22 -8.36
N ALA A 31 8.45 5.98 -8.40
CA ALA A 31 7.17 5.56 -7.84
C ALA A 31 6.55 4.39 -8.61
N GLU A 32 6.60 4.43 -9.94
CA GLU A 32 6.15 3.33 -10.80
C GLU A 32 6.99 2.06 -10.60
N ALA A 33 8.32 2.22 -10.52
CA ALA A 33 9.23 1.11 -10.22
C ALA A 33 8.92 0.48 -8.86
N TRP A 34 8.64 1.30 -7.83
CA TRP A 34 8.26 0.82 -6.50
C TRP A 34 6.97 -0.01 -6.55
N VAL A 35 5.92 0.48 -7.22
CA VAL A 35 4.64 -0.24 -7.36
C VAL A 35 4.85 -1.56 -8.10
N LYS A 36 5.60 -1.54 -9.21
CA LYS A 36 5.89 -2.73 -10.01
C LYS A 36 6.64 -3.79 -9.20
N ASN A 37 7.73 -3.40 -8.55
CA ASN A 37 8.57 -4.32 -7.78
C ASN A 37 7.76 -5.04 -6.69
N HIS A 38 6.87 -4.33 -5.99
CA HIS A 38 6.04 -4.94 -4.94
C HIS A 38 4.93 -5.84 -5.51
N ARG A 39 4.36 -5.50 -6.66
CA ARG A 39 3.40 -6.37 -7.37
C ARG A 39 4.05 -7.65 -7.87
N ASP A 40 5.31 -7.57 -8.29
CA ASP A 40 6.13 -8.71 -8.73
C ASP A 40 6.68 -9.53 -7.54
N GLY A 41 6.40 -9.12 -6.30
CA GLY A 41 6.82 -9.82 -5.09
C GLY A 41 8.30 -9.64 -4.72
N LEU A 42 8.96 -8.66 -5.34
CA LEU A 42 10.33 -8.29 -5.00
C LEU A 42 10.37 -7.62 -3.60
N PRO A 43 11.48 -7.77 -2.88
CA PRO A 43 11.65 -7.14 -1.57
C PRO A 43 11.61 -5.61 -1.65
N PRO A 44 11.24 -4.92 -0.56
CA PRO A 44 10.93 -5.47 0.77
C PRO A 44 9.53 -6.07 0.89
N LYS A 45 9.40 -7.18 1.65
CA LYS A 45 8.10 -7.75 2.00
C LYS A 45 7.43 -6.89 3.09
N ILE A 46 6.32 -6.25 2.75
CA ILE A 46 5.52 -5.50 3.73
C ILE A 46 4.77 -6.46 4.66
N LYS A 47 4.91 -6.24 5.96
CA LYS A 47 4.13 -6.95 6.99
C LYS A 47 2.82 -6.22 7.22
N ILE A 48 1.76 -6.99 7.47
CA ILE A 48 0.46 -6.44 7.88
C ILE A 48 0.62 -5.78 9.27
N PRO A 49 0.27 -4.49 9.44
CA PRO A 49 0.25 -3.84 10.73
C PRO A 49 -0.61 -4.61 11.75
N PRO A 50 -0.15 -4.80 13.00
CA PRO A 50 -0.91 -5.56 13.96
C PRO A 50 -2.32 -5.04 14.23
N GLU A 51 -2.46 -3.72 14.18
CA GLU A 51 -3.64 -2.90 14.37
C GLU A 51 -4.49 -2.69 13.10
N ASP A 52 -4.18 -3.36 11.98
CA ASP A 52 -4.97 -3.25 10.76
C ASP A 52 -6.44 -3.69 11.03
N PRO A 53 -7.43 -2.80 10.82
CA PRO A 53 -8.83 -3.07 11.19
C PRO A 53 -9.47 -4.17 10.35
N VAL A 54 -8.90 -4.48 9.18
CA VAL A 54 -9.39 -5.52 8.27
C VAL A 54 -8.53 -6.80 8.35
N ARG A 55 -7.59 -6.88 9.30
CA ARG A 55 -6.64 -7.99 9.51
C ARG A 55 -7.30 -9.36 9.67
N TYR A 56 -8.44 -9.40 10.35
CA TYR A 56 -9.13 -10.64 10.67
C TYR A 56 -10.63 -10.59 10.38
N CYS A 57 -11.17 -11.74 9.98
CA CYS A 57 -12.60 -11.96 9.85
C CYS A 57 -13.03 -13.19 10.62
N ARG A 58 -14.16 -13.06 11.34
CA ARG A 58 -14.74 -14.13 12.16
C ARG A 58 -15.50 -15.19 11.34
N ALA A 59 -15.68 -14.95 10.04
CA ALA A 59 -16.36 -15.92 9.18
C ALA A 59 -15.55 -17.23 9.08
N ALA A 60 -16.26 -18.36 9.22
CA ALA A 60 -15.66 -19.69 9.04
C ALA A 60 -15.03 -19.81 7.65
N TRP A 61 -15.76 -19.37 6.62
CA TRP A 61 -15.34 -19.33 5.22
C TRP A 61 -15.34 -17.89 4.69
N CYS A 62 -14.15 -17.40 4.33
CA CYS A 62 -13.99 -16.12 3.66
C CYS A 62 -12.98 -16.27 2.50
N PRO A 63 -13.34 -15.94 1.26
CA PRO A 63 -12.41 -15.99 0.12
C PRO A 63 -11.18 -15.08 0.30
N PHE A 64 -11.33 -14.01 1.10
CA PHE A 64 -10.29 -13.02 1.39
C PHE A 64 -9.60 -13.25 2.75
N LYS A 65 -9.77 -14.42 3.38
CA LYS A 65 -9.20 -14.74 4.71
C LYS A 65 -7.68 -14.59 4.76
N LYS A 66 -7.01 -14.79 3.62
CA LYS A 66 -5.62 -14.40 3.42
C LYS A 66 -5.62 -13.02 2.76
N GLN A 67 -5.35 -11.99 3.54
CA GLN A 67 -5.20 -10.64 3.03
C GLN A 67 -4.10 -10.61 1.97
N LYS A 68 -4.38 -9.96 0.84
CA LYS A 68 -3.38 -9.64 -0.16
C LYS A 68 -3.06 -8.16 -0.08
N PRO A 69 -1.78 -7.78 -0.02
CA PRO A 69 -1.42 -6.39 -0.12
C PRO A 69 -1.77 -5.86 -1.53
N TRP A 70 -2.16 -4.60 -1.59
CA TRP A 70 -2.23 -3.83 -2.83
C TRP A 70 -1.26 -2.66 -2.71
N PHE A 71 -0.75 -2.21 -3.86
CA PHE A 71 0.27 -1.17 -3.97
C PHE A 71 -0.13 -0.18 -5.05
N ASP A 72 0.07 1.09 -4.75
CA ASP A 72 -0.22 2.19 -5.67
C ASP A 72 0.63 3.42 -5.34
N MET A 73 0.53 4.43 -6.19
CA MET A 73 1.14 5.73 -5.99
C MET A 73 0.12 6.83 -6.26
N ARG A 74 0.24 7.98 -5.61
CA ARG A 74 -0.55 9.17 -5.96
C ARG A 74 0.28 10.44 -5.94
N PRO A 75 -0.03 11.44 -6.79
CA PRO A 75 0.62 12.74 -6.72
C PRO A 75 0.43 13.37 -5.34
N SER A 76 1.49 13.94 -4.80
CA SER A 76 1.48 14.67 -3.53
C SER A 76 2.28 15.96 -3.67
N GLN A 77 1.79 17.03 -3.06
CA GLN A 77 2.52 18.29 -2.99
C GLN A 77 3.56 18.20 -1.86
N LYS A 78 4.76 18.76 -2.09
CA LYS A 78 5.66 19.04 -0.96
C LYS A 78 5.03 20.17 -0.15
N PRO A 79 4.86 20.03 1.18
CA PRO A 79 4.49 21.17 2.01
C PRO A 79 5.56 22.25 1.81
N GLU A 80 5.11 23.49 1.60
CA GLU A 80 5.99 24.66 1.66
C GLU A 80 6.45 24.80 3.12
N ASP A 81 7.78 24.90 3.30
CA ASP A 81 8.43 25.05 4.61
C ASP A 81 8.23 26.46 5.17
#